data_AF-A0A7S4HF63-F1
#
_entry.id   AF-A0A7S4HF63-F1
#
_cell.length_a   1.000
_cell.length_b   1.000
_cell.length_c   1.000
_cell.angle_alpha   90.00
_cell.angle_beta   90.00
_cell.angle_gamma   90.00
#
_symmetry.space_group_name_H-M   'P 1'
#
loop_
_entity.id
_entity.type
_entity.pdbx_description
1 polymer ?
#
loop_
_entity_poly.entity_id
_entity_poly.type
_entity_poly.pdbx_seq_one_letter_code
_entity_poly.pdbx_strand_id
1 'polypeptide(L)'
;VGPSRVDEKYPGTAVARMLAARERATSVDGDLNGEWEPVRQKLLWAAGLRDLNNARPGAGYTGHAFNDSNHCDATTMLGDVSHNLNEAGDNRVKGIAIGNRLGPGIEVASLPELGEGGTWSTCTNGCHLDPPQDVAHVQFRSRIAFKLVWCPPSFSKFVLVDDEGVLLASGTPTGQLPPMGERRLNFDLVKGSKYAVEAEKMAKQ
;
A
#
# COMPACT_ATOMS: atom_id res chain seq x y z
N VAL A 1 -24.67 7.64 12.74
CA VAL A 1 -23.67 6.88 13.50
C VAL A 1 -22.37 7.00 12.72
N GLY A 2 -21.38 7.74 13.24
CA GLY A 2 -20.09 7.91 12.55
C GLY A 2 -19.37 6.56 12.42
N PRO A 3 -18.39 6.42 11.51
CA PRO A 3 -17.61 5.19 11.41
C PRO A 3 -17.00 4.84 12.77
N SER A 4 -17.02 3.56 13.13
CA SER A 4 -16.32 3.05 14.31
C SER A 4 -14.88 3.53 14.29
N ARG A 5 -14.38 4.09 15.40
CA ARG A 5 -12.97 4.51 15.50
C ARG A 5 -12.00 3.33 15.57
N VAL A 6 -12.51 2.11 15.75
CA VAL A 6 -11.73 0.89 15.94
C VAL A 6 -12.22 -0.18 14.96
N ASP A 7 -11.28 -0.84 14.29
CA ASP A 7 -11.53 -2.06 13.53
C ASP A 7 -11.27 -3.28 14.43
N GLU A 8 -12.30 -4.08 14.71
CA GLU A 8 -12.18 -5.21 15.64
C GLU A 8 -11.29 -6.33 15.09
N LYS A 9 -11.25 -6.51 13.76
CA LYS A 9 -10.42 -7.53 13.10
C LYS A 9 -8.96 -7.09 13.04
N TYR A 10 -8.74 -5.80 12.79
CA TYR A 10 -7.44 -5.17 12.65
C TYR A 10 -7.30 -3.96 13.58
N PRO A 11 -7.15 -4.20 14.90
CA PRO A 11 -7.17 -3.12 15.90
C PRO A 11 -6.01 -2.13 15.80
N GLY A 12 -4.99 -2.43 15.00
CA GLY A 12 -3.91 -1.50 14.72
C GLY A 12 -4.24 -0.44 13.66
N THR A 13 -5.41 -0.52 13.02
CA THR A 13 -5.83 0.43 11.98
C THR A 13 -6.17 1.80 12.54
N ALA A 14 -5.53 2.84 12.00
CA ALA A 14 -6.00 4.21 12.14
C ALA A 14 -7.18 4.46 11.20
N VAL A 15 -8.40 4.07 11.62
CA VAL A 15 -9.58 4.01 10.75
C VAL A 15 -9.89 5.34 10.06
N ALA A 16 -9.83 6.46 10.79
CA ALA A 16 -10.08 7.78 10.19
C ALA A 16 -9.06 8.12 9.10
N ARG A 17 -7.77 7.83 9.34
CA ARG A 17 -6.69 8.03 8.37
C ARG A 17 -6.83 7.11 7.16
N MET A 18 -7.24 5.87 7.37
CA MET A 18 -7.54 4.90 6.30
C MET A 18 -8.64 5.41 5.38
N LEU A 19 -9.75 5.89 5.95
CA LEU A 19 -10.88 6.41 5.19
C LEU A 19 -10.50 7.67 4.41
N ALA A 20 -9.74 8.58 5.02
CA ALA A 20 -9.23 9.76 4.33
C ALA A 20 -8.29 9.40 3.16
N ALA A 21 -7.43 8.39 3.33
CA ALA A 21 -6.57 7.90 2.24
C ALA A 21 -7.39 7.27 1.10
N ARG A 22 -8.44 6.51 1.42
CA ARG A 22 -9.37 5.95 0.41
C ARG A 22 -10.12 7.04 -0.34
N GLU A 23 -10.57 8.08 0.36
CA GLU A 23 -11.21 9.25 -0.25
C GLU A 23 -10.25 9.95 -1.22
N ARG A 24 -9.00 10.20 -0.81
CA ARG A 24 -7.98 10.78 -1.71
C ARG A 24 -7.69 9.87 -2.89
N ALA A 25 -7.54 8.56 -2.68
CA ALA A 25 -7.29 7.59 -3.75
C ALA A 25 -8.42 7.55 -4.78
N THR A 26 -9.67 7.65 -4.32
CA THR A 26 -10.84 7.75 -5.21
C THR A 26 -10.87 9.09 -5.94
N SER A 27 -10.50 10.18 -5.29
CA SER A 27 -10.52 11.53 -5.87
C SER A 27 -9.54 11.76 -7.02
N VAL A 28 -8.52 10.89 -7.14
CA VAL A 28 -7.53 10.95 -8.23
C VAL A 28 -7.85 9.97 -9.36
N ASP A 29 -9.00 9.30 -9.34
CA ASP A 29 -9.43 8.50 -10.48
C ASP A 29 -9.57 9.35 -11.76
N GLY A 30 -9.13 8.81 -12.89
CA GLY A 30 -8.97 9.56 -14.15
C GLY A 30 -7.70 10.43 -14.24
N ASP A 31 -7.11 10.79 -13.10
CA ASP A 31 -5.92 11.65 -12.97
C ASP A 31 -4.61 10.85 -12.85
N LEU A 32 -4.68 9.51 -12.92
CA LEU A 32 -3.55 8.58 -12.84
C LEU A 32 -3.02 8.15 -14.22
N ASN A 33 -3.30 8.95 -15.25
CA ASN A 33 -2.79 8.79 -16.61
C ASN A 33 -1.62 9.77 -16.85
N GLY A 34 -0.68 9.38 -17.72
CA GLY A 34 0.49 10.20 -18.07
C GLY A 34 1.78 9.76 -17.38
N GLU A 35 2.76 10.66 -17.33
CA GLU A 35 4.12 10.32 -16.88
C GLU A 35 4.15 9.73 -15.46
N TRP A 36 4.93 8.66 -15.29
CA TRP A 36 4.91 7.84 -14.07
C TRP A 36 5.27 8.59 -12.80
N GLU A 37 6.33 9.40 -12.78
CA GLU A 37 6.78 10.04 -11.53
C GLU A 37 5.71 11.01 -10.97
N PRO A 38 5.07 11.88 -11.78
CA PRO A 38 3.89 12.63 -11.33
C PRO A 38 2.73 11.75 -10.83
N VAL A 39 2.46 10.62 -11.49
CA VAL A 39 1.42 9.67 -11.05
C VAL A 39 1.80 9.10 -9.68
N ARG A 40 3.04 8.66 -9.49
CA ARG A 40 3.56 8.12 -8.22
C ARG A 40 3.49 9.15 -7.09
N GLN A 41 3.79 10.42 -7.37
CA GLN A 41 3.64 11.50 -6.40
C GLN A 41 2.17 11.69 -5.97
N LYS A 42 1.21 11.56 -6.89
CA LYS A 42 -0.22 11.56 -6.55
C LYS A 42 -0.58 10.35 -5.68
N LEU A 43 -0.03 9.16 -5.97
CA LEU A 43 -0.23 7.97 -5.13
C LEU A 43 0.31 8.16 -3.71
N LEU A 44 1.50 8.74 -3.56
CA LEU A 44 2.07 9.10 -2.26
C LEU A 44 1.17 10.10 -1.51
N TRP A 45 0.73 11.17 -2.18
CA TRP A 45 -0.18 12.14 -1.59
C TRP A 45 -1.50 11.51 -1.15
N ALA A 46 -2.06 10.61 -1.96
CA ALA A 46 -3.28 9.89 -1.64
C ALA A 46 -3.10 8.97 -0.42
N ALA A 47 -1.95 8.32 -0.31
CA ALA A 47 -1.57 7.53 0.86
C ALA A 47 -1.29 8.40 2.11
N GLY A 48 -1.10 9.71 1.95
CA GLY A 48 -0.64 10.59 3.03
C GLY A 48 0.84 10.39 3.36
N LEU A 49 1.66 10.15 2.34
CA LEU A 49 3.11 10.00 2.41
C LEU A 49 3.81 11.19 1.74
N ARG A 50 4.93 11.61 2.33
CA ARG A 50 5.88 12.54 1.71
C ARG A 50 6.68 11.84 0.62
N ASP A 51 7.09 12.60 -0.38
CA ASP A 51 8.04 12.14 -1.39
C ASP A 51 9.49 12.40 -0.93
N LEU A 52 10.14 11.36 -0.40
CA LEU A 52 11.45 11.42 0.24
C LEU A 52 12.44 10.53 -0.50
N ASN A 53 12.84 10.95 -1.70
CA ASN A 53 13.70 10.17 -2.60
C ASN A 53 15.19 10.16 -2.23
N ASN A 54 15.60 10.97 -1.25
CA ASN A 54 17.00 11.10 -0.85
C ASN A 54 17.26 10.72 0.62
N ALA A 55 16.25 10.19 1.32
CA ALA A 55 16.42 9.71 2.68
C ALA A 55 17.20 8.38 2.70
N ARG A 56 17.93 8.13 3.78
CA ARG A 56 18.61 6.84 3.98
C ARG A 56 17.58 5.75 4.30
N PRO A 57 17.87 4.47 4.02
CA PRO A 57 17.05 3.36 4.50
C PRO A 57 16.78 3.46 6.02
N GLY A 58 15.53 3.28 6.43
CA GLY A 58 15.09 3.43 7.82
C GLY A 58 14.83 4.89 8.28
N ALA A 59 15.17 5.89 7.47
CA ALA A 59 14.93 7.31 7.76
C ALA A 59 13.74 7.91 6.97
N GLY A 60 12.78 7.07 6.57
CA GLY A 60 11.59 7.50 5.83
C GLY A 60 11.76 7.57 4.31
N TYR A 61 12.69 6.82 3.73
CA TYR A 61 12.85 6.71 2.26
C TYR A 61 11.59 6.13 1.60
N THR A 62 10.88 6.93 0.80
CA THR A 62 9.67 6.54 0.07
C THR A 62 9.88 6.41 -1.45
N GLY A 63 11.13 6.46 -1.93
CA GLY A 63 11.42 6.35 -3.36
C GLY A 63 11.13 4.97 -3.97
N HIS A 64 11.04 3.92 -3.15
CA HIS A 64 10.60 2.59 -3.59
C HIS A 64 9.08 2.38 -3.53
N ALA A 65 8.34 3.26 -2.85
CA ALA A 65 6.89 3.12 -2.70
C ALA A 65 6.22 3.13 -4.06
N PHE A 66 5.46 2.07 -4.35
CA PHE A 66 4.80 1.80 -5.64
C PHE A 66 5.74 1.65 -6.85
N ASN A 67 7.06 1.66 -6.64
CA ASN A 67 8.09 1.61 -7.69
C ASN A 67 8.72 0.23 -7.88
N ASP A 68 8.35 -0.74 -7.04
CA ASP A 68 8.74 -2.13 -7.15
C ASP A 68 7.53 -3.07 -7.01
N SER A 69 7.77 -4.37 -7.02
CA SER A 69 6.71 -5.38 -6.95
C SER A 69 6.03 -5.50 -5.59
N ASN A 70 6.70 -5.09 -4.51
CA ASN A 70 6.39 -5.53 -3.16
C ASN A 70 5.94 -4.39 -2.23
N HIS A 71 6.44 -3.17 -2.37
CA HIS A 71 6.06 -2.02 -1.52
C HIS A 71 4.86 -1.26 -2.11
N CYS A 72 3.75 -1.97 -2.27
CA CYS A 72 2.57 -1.47 -2.98
C CYS A 72 1.34 -1.23 -2.08
N ASP A 73 1.47 -1.47 -0.77
CA ASP A 73 0.37 -1.32 0.20
C ASP A 73 0.44 0.01 0.94
N ALA A 74 -0.51 0.91 0.69
CA ALA A 74 -0.73 2.10 1.52
C ALA A 74 -1.38 1.68 2.84
N THR A 75 -0.57 1.26 3.81
CA THR A 75 -1.06 0.82 5.12
C THR A 75 -1.18 2.01 6.04
N THR A 76 -2.29 2.15 6.76
CA THR A 76 -2.51 3.21 7.75
C THR A 76 -2.63 2.60 9.13
N MET A 77 -1.86 3.05 10.12
CA MET A 77 -1.82 2.43 11.45
C MET A 77 -1.85 3.48 12.56
N LEU A 78 -2.30 3.08 13.74
CA LEU A 78 -2.22 3.87 14.96
C LEU A 78 -0.75 4.18 15.29
N GLY A 79 -0.51 5.34 15.92
CA GLY A 79 0.83 5.80 16.29
C GLY A 79 1.59 4.77 17.14
N ASP A 80 0.96 4.26 18.18
CA ASP A 80 1.55 3.26 19.10
C ASP A 80 1.93 1.95 18.40
N VAL A 81 1.24 1.63 17.30
CA VAL A 81 1.43 0.39 16.53
C VAL A 81 2.51 0.56 15.45
N SER A 82 2.78 1.79 15.01
CA SER A 82 3.79 2.05 13.96
C SER A 82 5.22 1.61 14.34
N HIS A 83 5.50 1.46 15.64
CA HIS A 83 6.78 0.97 16.16
C HIS A 83 6.84 -0.54 16.37
N ASN A 84 5.77 -1.28 16.08
CA ASN A 84 5.79 -2.74 16.11
C ASN A 84 6.91 -3.29 15.23
N LEU A 85 7.54 -4.36 15.69
CA LEU A 85 8.58 -5.07 14.96
C LEU A 85 8.00 -6.33 14.32
N ASN A 86 8.66 -6.83 13.29
CA ASN A 86 8.43 -8.19 12.82
C ASN A 86 9.05 -9.17 13.84
N GLU A 87 8.23 -9.65 14.77
CA GLU A 87 8.66 -10.52 15.87
C GLU A 87 8.98 -11.95 15.39
N ALA A 88 9.81 -12.66 16.16
CA ALA A 88 10.04 -14.08 15.94
C ALA A 88 8.82 -14.91 16.38
N GLY A 89 8.60 -16.06 15.73
CA GLY A 89 7.52 -16.99 16.08
C GLY A 89 6.52 -17.22 14.94
N ASP A 90 5.35 -17.75 15.30
CA ASP A 90 4.33 -18.18 14.35
C ASP A 90 3.65 -17.00 13.63
N ASN A 91 3.62 -15.82 14.28
CA ASN A 91 3.06 -14.58 13.73
C ASN A 91 4.15 -13.71 13.05
N ARG A 92 5.17 -14.33 12.48
CA ARG A 92 6.24 -13.63 11.74
C ARG A 92 5.84 -13.47 10.27
N VAL A 93 6.06 -12.28 9.73
CA VAL A 93 6.02 -12.05 8.28
C VAL A 93 7.20 -12.75 7.62
N LYS A 94 6.93 -13.82 6.87
CA LYS A 94 7.98 -14.59 6.18
C LYS A 94 8.65 -13.74 5.11
N GLY A 95 9.97 -13.85 5.00
CA GLY A 95 10.77 -13.06 4.05
C GLY A 95 11.11 -11.64 4.50
N ILE A 96 10.61 -11.20 5.66
CA ILE A 96 10.98 -9.92 6.28
C ILE A 96 11.93 -10.18 7.46
N ALA A 97 12.91 -9.28 7.63
CA ALA A 97 13.88 -9.39 8.72
C ALA A 97 13.19 -9.39 10.09
N ILE A 98 13.68 -10.21 11.02
CA ILE A 98 13.23 -10.17 12.42
C ILE A 98 13.72 -8.86 13.03
N GLY A 99 12.87 -8.19 13.82
CA GLY A 99 13.20 -6.89 14.41
C GLY A 99 13.14 -5.73 13.41
N ASN A 100 12.53 -5.92 12.24
CA ASN A 100 12.36 -4.87 11.24
C ASN A 100 11.67 -3.64 11.84
N ARG A 101 12.42 -2.54 11.96
CA ARG A 101 12.00 -1.31 12.65
C ARG A 101 11.61 -0.23 11.65
N LEU A 102 10.31 0.01 11.51
CA LEU A 102 9.76 0.98 10.55
C LEU A 102 9.31 2.29 11.20
N GLY A 103 8.91 2.28 12.49
CA GLY A 103 8.31 3.42 13.20
C GLY A 103 8.93 4.80 12.94
N PRO A 104 10.25 5.01 13.15
CA PRO A 104 10.86 6.32 12.88
C PRO A 104 10.72 6.79 11.42
N GLY A 105 10.79 5.87 10.45
CA GLY A 105 10.57 6.18 9.05
C GLY A 105 9.11 6.52 8.74
N ILE A 106 8.18 5.84 9.39
CA ILE A 106 6.73 6.08 9.28
C ILE A 106 6.38 7.49 9.79
N GLU A 107 6.89 7.87 10.96
CA GLU A 107 6.68 9.20 11.53
C GLU A 107 7.18 10.32 10.60
N VAL A 108 8.41 10.15 10.08
CA VAL A 108 9.04 11.15 9.19
C VAL A 108 8.30 11.27 7.86
N ALA A 109 7.89 10.14 7.27
CA ALA A 109 7.25 10.13 5.96
C ALA A 109 5.76 10.47 5.99
N SER A 110 5.09 10.34 7.14
CA SER A 110 3.65 10.59 7.23
C SER A 110 3.31 12.08 7.10
N LEU A 111 2.31 12.38 6.29
CA LEU A 111 1.69 13.69 6.22
C LEU A 111 0.65 13.83 7.35
N PRO A 112 0.74 14.87 8.22
CA PRO A 112 -0.14 15.04 9.38
C PRO A 112 -1.58 15.40 8.99
N GLU A 113 -1.77 16.07 7.85
CA GLU A 113 -3.07 16.45 7.28
C GLU A 113 -4.01 15.28 6.96
N LEU A 114 -3.51 14.05 6.85
CA LEU A 114 -4.35 12.85 6.65
C LEU A 114 -4.97 12.34 7.96
N GLY A 115 -4.59 12.92 9.11
CA GLY A 115 -5.09 12.57 10.43
C GLY A 115 -4.09 11.78 11.27
N GLU A 116 -4.50 11.46 12.50
CA GLU A 116 -3.68 10.78 13.51
C GLU A 116 -3.17 9.41 13.05
N GLY A 117 -2.02 8.99 13.61
CA GLY A 117 -1.32 7.77 13.23
C GLY A 117 -0.30 7.99 12.11
N GLY A 118 0.05 6.91 11.42
CA GLY A 118 1.04 6.91 10.34
C GLY A 118 0.60 6.13 9.12
N THR A 119 1.23 6.42 7.97
CA THR A 119 1.13 5.60 6.76
C THR A 119 2.50 5.03 6.42
N TRP A 120 2.53 3.82 5.87
CA TRP A 120 3.71 3.27 5.18
C TRP A 120 3.33 2.50 3.92
N SER A 121 4.23 2.47 2.93
CA SER A 121 4.17 1.55 1.79
C SER A 121 4.73 0.19 2.21
N THR A 122 3.89 -0.67 2.78
CA THR A 122 4.34 -1.96 3.35
C THR A 122 4.53 -3.03 2.28
N CYS A 123 5.31 -4.05 2.62
CA CYS A 123 5.54 -5.22 1.77
C CYS A 123 4.26 -6.05 1.61
N THR A 124 3.92 -6.39 0.37
CA THR A 124 2.73 -7.17 -0.01
C THR A 124 2.94 -8.69 0.06
N ASN A 125 4.17 -9.16 0.32
CA ASN A 125 4.47 -10.59 0.37
C ASN A 125 3.56 -11.34 1.35
N GLY A 126 2.84 -12.36 0.86
CA GLY A 126 1.86 -13.13 1.64
C GLY A 126 0.43 -12.58 1.61
N CYS A 127 0.17 -11.49 0.88
CA CYS A 127 -1.17 -10.91 0.77
C CYS A 127 -2.19 -11.77 0.02
N HIS A 128 -1.75 -12.76 -0.77
CA HIS A 128 -2.65 -13.67 -1.49
C HIS A 128 -3.26 -14.78 -0.61
N LEU A 129 -2.78 -14.94 0.62
CA LEU A 129 -3.30 -15.91 1.57
C LEU A 129 -4.57 -15.38 2.25
N ASP A 130 -5.38 -16.29 2.82
CA ASP A 130 -6.57 -15.93 3.58
C ASP A 130 -6.50 -16.53 5.02
N PRO A 131 -6.38 -15.70 6.07
CA PRO A 131 -6.21 -14.23 6.01
C PRO A 131 -4.82 -13.82 5.48
N PRO A 132 -4.67 -12.59 4.93
CA PRO A 132 -3.39 -12.08 4.45
C PRO A 132 -2.28 -12.18 5.51
N GLN A 133 -1.08 -12.56 5.08
CA GLN A 133 0.10 -12.76 5.93
C GLN A 133 1.21 -11.74 5.67
N ASP A 134 0.84 -10.59 5.12
CA ASP A 134 1.75 -9.50 4.79
C ASP A 134 2.08 -8.59 6.00
N VAL A 135 2.93 -7.60 5.77
CA VAL A 135 3.39 -6.69 6.83
C VAL A 135 2.24 -5.88 7.43
N ALA A 136 1.29 -5.43 6.62
CA ALA A 136 0.14 -4.66 7.10
C ALA A 136 -0.66 -5.45 8.13
N HIS A 137 -1.05 -6.67 7.75
CA HIS A 137 -1.99 -7.47 8.51
C HIS A 137 -1.35 -8.19 9.71
N VAL A 138 -0.08 -8.55 9.62
CA VAL A 138 0.61 -9.32 10.67
C VAL A 138 1.38 -8.39 11.62
N GLN A 139 2.32 -7.60 11.12
CA GLN A 139 3.18 -6.75 11.97
C GLN A 139 2.37 -5.60 12.60
N PHE A 140 1.55 -4.93 11.80
CA PHE A 140 0.77 -3.78 12.26
C PHE A 140 -0.66 -4.12 12.65
N ARG A 141 -1.13 -5.36 12.42
CA ARG A 141 -2.53 -5.74 12.63
C ARG A 141 -3.48 -4.68 12.06
N SER A 142 -3.16 -4.23 10.85
CA SER A 142 -3.83 -3.10 10.21
C SER A 142 -4.28 -3.46 8.81
N ARG A 143 -5.42 -2.90 8.40
CA ARG A 143 -5.85 -2.85 7.01
C ARG A 143 -5.00 -1.90 6.19
N ILE A 144 -4.99 -2.17 4.89
CA ILE A 144 -4.53 -1.21 3.90
C ILE A 144 -5.65 -0.21 3.55
N ALA A 145 -5.26 1.03 3.31
CA ALA A 145 -6.14 2.01 2.67
C ALA A 145 -6.37 1.59 1.21
N PHE A 146 -5.27 1.34 0.49
CA PHE A 146 -5.30 0.79 -0.87
C PHE A 146 -3.99 0.05 -1.22
N LYS A 147 -4.07 -0.80 -2.24
CA LYS A 147 -2.95 -1.51 -2.88
C LYS A 147 -2.92 -1.16 -4.36
N LEU A 148 -1.72 -0.89 -4.88
CA LEU A 148 -1.51 -0.81 -6.33
C LEU A 148 -1.29 -2.21 -6.91
N VAL A 149 -2.08 -2.55 -7.94
CA VAL A 149 -1.98 -3.82 -8.67
C VAL A 149 -1.86 -3.56 -10.17
N TRP A 150 -0.77 -4.00 -10.79
CA TRP A 150 -0.57 -3.92 -12.24
C TRP A 150 -1.42 -4.95 -12.98
N CYS A 151 -2.03 -4.54 -14.09
CA CYS A 151 -3.00 -5.35 -14.83
C CYS A 151 -2.35 -6.18 -15.95
N PRO A 152 -2.52 -7.50 -16.00
CA PRO A 152 -2.04 -8.31 -17.13
C PRO A 152 -2.81 -8.00 -18.44
N PRO A 153 -2.35 -8.49 -19.61
CA PRO A 153 -1.05 -9.12 -19.85
C PRO A 153 0.06 -8.12 -20.17
N SER A 154 -0.29 -6.87 -20.54
CA SER A 154 0.69 -5.85 -20.93
C SER A 154 1.36 -5.17 -19.73
N PHE A 155 0.72 -5.23 -18.56
CA PHE A 155 1.14 -4.53 -17.35
C PHE A 155 1.27 -3.01 -17.55
N SER A 156 0.60 -2.44 -18.55
CA SER A 156 0.62 -0.99 -18.86
C SER A 156 -0.47 -0.20 -18.12
N LYS A 157 -1.41 -0.90 -17.48
CA LYS A 157 -2.47 -0.32 -16.64
C LYS A 157 -2.28 -0.81 -15.21
N PHE A 158 -2.77 -0.06 -14.23
CA PHE A 158 -2.89 -0.52 -12.85
C PHE A 158 -4.25 -0.14 -12.26
N VAL A 159 -4.63 -0.84 -11.20
CA VAL A 159 -5.78 -0.50 -10.34
C VAL A 159 -5.30 -0.20 -8.93
N LEU A 160 -6.03 0.67 -8.24
CA LEU A 160 -5.97 0.81 -6.79
C LEU A 160 -7.18 0.08 -6.22
N VAL A 161 -6.94 -0.92 -5.37
CA VAL A 161 -8.00 -1.65 -4.67
C VAL A 161 -7.87 -1.46 -3.17
N ASP A 162 -8.99 -1.38 -2.48
CA ASP A 162 -9.01 -1.30 -1.02
C ASP A 162 -8.69 -2.66 -0.37
N ASP A 163 -8.72 -2.71 0.96
CA ASP A 163 -8.41 -3.94 1.68
C ASP A 163 -9.38 -5.10 1.39
N GLU A 164 -10.61 -4.83 0.96
CA GLU A 164 -11.58 -5.85 0.56
C GLU A 164 -11.52 -6.19 -0.94
N GLY A 165 -10.56 -5.60 -1.67
CA GLY A 165 -10.41 -5.79 -3.12
C GLY A 165 -11.36 -4.92 -3.95
N VAL A 166 -12.02 -3.93 -3.34
CA VAL A 166 -12.92 -3.00 -4.05
C VAL A 166 -12.11 -1.99 -4.83
N LEU A 167 -12.44 -1.80 -6.11
CA LEU A 167 -11.81 -0.80 -6.96
C LEU A 167 -12.03 0.62 -6.42
N LEU A 168 -10.95 1.40 -6.31
CA LEU A 168 -10.98 2.81 -5.93
C LEU A 168 -10.65 3.73 -7.10
N ALA A 169 -9.63 3.36 -7.89
CA ALA A 169 -9.18 4.13 -9.05
C ALA A 169 -8.38 3.25 -10.01
N SER A 170 -8.12 3.75 -11.22
CA SER A 170 -7.24 3.10 -12.18
C SER A 170 -6.40 4.11 -12.97
N GLY A 171 -5.32 3.64 -13.58
CA GLY A 171 -4.42 4.48 -14.37
C GLY A 171 -3.74 3.72 -15.50
N THR A 172 -3.43 4.45 -16.58
CA THR A 172 -2.61 3.98 -17.71
C THR A 172 -1.39 4.91 -17.83
N PRO A 173 -0.40 4.78 -16.93
CA PRO A 173 0.75 5.67 -16.94
C PRO A 173 1.68 5.40 -18.13
N THR A 174 2.52 6.38 -18.45
CA THR A 174 3.53 6.39 -19.51
C THR A 174 4.91 6.75 -18.95
N GLY A 175 5.91 6.77 -19.82
CA GLY A 175 7.27 7.19 -19.47
C GLY A 175 8.07 6.12 -18.75
N GLN A 176 8.82 6.53 -17.73
CA GLN A 176 9.70 5.64 -16.95
C GLN A 176 8.90 4.83 -15.92
N LEU A 177 8.15 3.84 -16.39
CA LEU A 177 7.45 2.88 -15.54
C LEU A 177 8.43 2.01 -14.73
N PRO A 178 8.00 1.40 -13.62
CA PRO A 178 8.72 0.31 -13.00
C PRO A 178 9.06 -0.77 -14.05
N PRO A 179 10.22 -1.45 -13.95
CA PRO A 179 10.59 -2.49 -14.91
C PRO A 179 9.45 -3.51 -15.11
N MET A 180 9.27 -4.00 -16.33
CA MET A 180 8.17 -4.95 -16.63
C MET A 180 8.17 -6.14 -15.65
N GLY A 181 9.35 -6.67 -15.33
CA GLY A 181 9.50 -7.76 -14.35
C GLY A 181 8.88 -7.43 -12.99
N GLU A 182 9.08 -6.23 -12.45
CA GLU A 182 8.48 -5.80 -11.18
C GLU A 182 6.96 -5.69 -11.29
N ARG A 183 6.43 -5.14 -12.39
CA ARG A 183 4.99 -5.03 -12.59
C ARG A 183 4.31 -6.39 -12.73
N ARG A 184 4.96 -7.35 -13.39
CA ARG A 184 4.50 -8.72 -13.47
C ARG A 184 4.55 -9.41 -12.10
N LEU A 185 5.67 -9.29 -11.38
CA LEU A 185 5.83 -9.86 -10.04
C LEU A 185 4.80 -9.31 -9.05
N ASN A 186 4.48 -8.01 -9.13
CA ASN A 186 3.40 -7.40 -8.36
C ASN A 186 2.06 -8.13 -8.56
N PHE A 187 1.67 -8.38 -9.82
CA PHE A 187 0.45 -9.12 -10.11
C PHE A 187 0.54 -10.58 -9.64
N ASP A 188 1.68 -11.25 -9.89
CA ASP A 188 1.91 -12.63 -9.47
C ASP A 188 1.79 -12.80 -7.94
N LEU A 189 2.17 -11.79 -7.14
CA LEU A 189 2.03 -11.78 -5.68
C LEU A 189 0.59 -11.75 -5.18
N VAL A 190 -0.33 -11.15 -5.93
CA VAL A 190 -1.77 -11.05 -5.57
C VAL A 190 -2.64 -12.08 -6.28
N LYS A 191 -2.13 -12.76 -7.29
CA LYS A 191 -2.89 -13.67 -8.15
C LYS A 191 -3.64 -14.72 -7.33
N GLY A 192 -4.90 -14.94 -7.67
CA GLY A 192 -5.78 -15.89 -6.98
C GLY A 192 -6.39 -15.37 -5.67
N SER A 193 -6.16 -14.10 -5.32
CA SER A 193 -6.76 -13.44 -4.15
C SER A 193 -7.79 -12.37 -4.54
N LYS A 194 -8.47 -11.81 -3.54
CA LYS A 194 -9.40 -10.68 -3.71
C LYS A 194 -8.78 -9.47 -4.40
N TYR A 195 -7.47 -9.23 -4.20
CA TYR A 195 -6.78 -8.07 -4.77
C TYR A 195 -6.55 -8.17 -6.28
N ALA A 196 -6.61 -9.38 -6.87
CA ALA A 196 -6.37 -9.58 -8.30
C ALA A 196 -7.62 -9.35 -9.18
N VAL A 197 -8.83 -9.40 -8.60
CA VAL A 197 -10.10 -9.48 -9.33
C VAL A 197 -10.28 -8.30 -10.31
N GLU A 198 -10.06 -7.07 -9.84
CA GLU A 198 -10.26 -5.87 -10.65
C GLU A 198 -9.18 -5.72 -11.73
N ALA A 199 -7.94 -6.11 -11.43
CA ALA A 199 -6.86 -6.14 -12.40
C ALA A 199 -7.14 -7.15 -13.54
N GLU A 200 -7.71 -8.32 -13.22
CA GLU A 200 -8.12 -9.33 -14.20
C GLU A 200 -9.33 -8.89 -15.03
N LYS A 201 -10.25 -8.11 -14.46
CA LYS A 201 -11.36 -7.50 -15.23
C LYS A 201 -10.84 -6.46 -16.21
N MET A 202 -9.91 -5.60 -15.77
CA MET A 202 -9.28 -4.58 -16.61
C MET A 202 -8.49 -5.20 -17.77
N ALA A 203 -7.90 -6.39 -17.57
CA ALA A 203 -7.18 -7.14 -18.60
C ALA A 203 -8.06 -7.58 -19.78
N LYS A 204 -9.38 -7.67 -19.57
CA LYS A 204 -10.36 -8.11 -20.58
C LYS A 204 -10.97 -6.94 -21.37
N GLN A 205 -10.58 -5.70 -21.05
CA GLN A 205 -11.05 -4.45 -21.65
C GLN A 205 -9.99 -3.84 -22.56
#